data_AF-A0A3C0TA89-F1
#
_entry.id   AF-A0A3C0TA89-F1
#
_cell.length_a   1.000
_cell.length_b   1.000
_cell.length_c   1.000
_cell.angle_alpha   90.00
_cell.angle_beta   90.00
_cell.angle_gamma   90.00
#
_symmetry.space_group_name_H-M   'P 1'
#
loop_
_entity.id
_entity.type
_entity.pdbx_description
1 polymer ?
#
loop_
_entity_poly.entity_id
_entity_poly.type
_entity_poly.pdbx_seq_one_letter_code
_entity_poly.pdbx_strand_id
1 'polypeptide(L)'
;MSGLRRLFKRNTNIKLISKHNITPVLLAFSLVTIPLASAEPMHAPTRMPVAKAESVGMSTNGLRRIHEVMQKHMDAGNIQGAVTAVARRGKVVHFSTHGDMNVEKGREIEPDAIFRMA
;
A
#
# COMPACT_ATOMS: atom_id res chain seq x y z
N MET A 1 -11.44 -7.96 -72.81
CA MET A 1 -10.60 -8.59 -73.85
C MET A 1 -9.94 -7.51 -74.69
N SER A 2 -8.75 -7.80 -75.21
CA SER A 2 -7.89 -6.92 -76.03
C SER A 2 -7.25 -5.77 -75.24
N GLY A 3 -5.95 -5.68 -75.08
CA GLY A 3 -4.88 -6.34 -75.81
C GLY A 3 -3.74 -5.34 -75.86
N LEU A 4 -2.60 -5.73 -75.29
CA LEU A 4 -1.31 -5.63 -75.96
C LEU A 4 -1.03 -4.31 -76.72
N ARG A 5 -0.09 -3.54 -76.17
CA ARG A 5 1.22 -3.25 -76.81
C ARG A 5 1.64 -1.79 -76.67
N ARG A 6 2.94 -1.70 -76.36
CA ARG A 6 3.92 -0.77 -76.92
C ARG A 6 3.93 0.65 -76.32
N LEU A 7 4.97 0.99 -75.55
CA LEU A 7 6.32 1.36 -76.03
C LEU A 7 6.33 2.81 -76.52
N PHE A 8 6.65 3.72 -75.61
CA PHE A 8 7.40 4.93 -75.94
C PHE A 8 8.23 5.30 -74.69
N LYS A 9 9.56 5.08 -74.63
CA LYS A 9 10.61 5.75 -75.42
C LYS A 9 10.55 7.25 -75.06
N ARG A 10 11.56 7.93 -74.53
CA ARG A 10 13.02 7.92 -74.72
C ARG A 10 13.52 8.88 -73.61
N ASN A 11 14.61 8.56 -72.91
CA ASN A 11 15.92 9.19 -73.15
C ASN A 11 15.94 10.65 -72.65
N THR A 12 16.82 11.00 -71.71
CA THR A 12 18.22 11.25 -72.08
C THR A 12 19.20 10.86 -70.98
N ASN A 13 20.15 10.01 -71.40
CA ASN A 13 21.45 9.83 -70.76
C ASN A 13 22.20 11.16 -70.74
N ILE A 14 22.79 11.53 -69.60
CA ILE A 14 24.17 12.03 -69.58
C ILE A 14 24.88 11.35 -68.41
N LYS A 15 25.80 10.45 -68.77
CA LYS A 15 26.90 10.00 -67.92
C LYS A 15 27.68 11.22 -67.46
N LEU A 16 27.96 11.35 -66.17
CA LEU A 16 29.33 11.69 -65.81
C LEU A 16 29.73 11.05 -64.49
N ILE A 17 30.74 10.21 -64.62
CA ILE A 17 31.47 9.53 -63.57
C ILE A 17 32.06 10.59 -62.63
N SER A 18 31.73 10.54 -61.34
CA SER A 18 32.77 10.67 -60.33
C SER A 18 32.33 9.99 -59.05
N LYS A 19 33.13 8.99 -58.68
CA LYS A 19 33.17 8.37 -57.35
C LYS A 19 33.25 9.48 -56.29
N HIS A 20 32.71 9.24 -55.09
CA HIS A 20 33.39 9.39 -53.79
C HIS A 20 32.41 9.11 -52.63
N ASN A 21 32.60 7.94 -52.02
CA ASN A 21 32.55 7.65 -50.59
C ASN A 21 31.20 7.76 -49.85
N ILE A 22 30.42 6.70 -50.06
CA ILE A 22 29.50 6.03 -49.14
C ILE A 22 29.91 6.20 -47.66
N THR A 23 29.09 6.88 -46.86
CA THR A 23 29.00 6.70 -45.41
C THR A 23 27.53 6.79 -45.00
N PRO A 24 26.86 5.68 -44.63
CA PRO A 24 25.50 5.73 -44.10
C PRO A 24 25.56 6.00 -42.60
N VAL A 25 25.30 7.24 -42.17
CA VAL A 25 25.05 7.53 -40.76
C VAL A 25 23.62 7.12 -40.45
N LEU A 26 23.49 5.85 -40.07
CA LEU A 26 22.25 5.24 -39.60
C LEU A 26 21.99 5.77 -38.19
N LEU A 27 21.17 6.82 -38.08
CA LEU A 27 20.81 7.44 -36.81
C LEU A 27 19.96 6.45 -35.99
N ALA A 28 20.61 5.81 -35.02
CA ALA A 28 20.00 4.88 -34.08
C ALA A 28 18.93 5.59 -33.25
N PHE A 29 17.66 5.31 -33.54
CA PHE A 29 16.53 5.70 -32.71
C PHE A 29 16.49 4.76 -31.50
N SER A 30 17.26 5.08 -30.46
CA SER A 30 17.24 4.31 -29.21
C SER A 30 15.87 4.49 -28.55
N LEU A 31 15.08 3.43 -28.57
CA LEU A 31 13.80 3.32 -27.86
C LEU A 31 14.08 3.46 -26.35
N VAL A 32 13.82 4.63 -25.79
CA VAL A 32 13.88 4.84 -24.34
C VAL A 32 12.71 4.07 -23.73
N THR A 33 13.00 2.90 -23.16
CA THR A 33 12.08 2.18 -22.28
C THR A 33 11.92 2.97 -21.00
N ILE A 34 10.79 3.64 -20.83
CA ILE A 34 10.41 4.24 -19.55
C ILE A 34 10.17 3.06 -18.58
N PRO A 35 10.91 2.93 -17.47
CA PRO A 35 10.58 1.91 -16.48
C PRO A 35 9.20 2.25 -15.92
N LEU A 36 8.24 1.35 -16.16
CA LEU A 36 6.94 1.38 -15.51
C LEU A 36 7.20 1.18 -14.02
N ALA A 37 7.14 2.28 -13.26
CA ALA A 37 7.41 2.30 -11.83
C ALA A 37 6.59 1.20 -11.16
N SER A 38 7.27 0.19 -10.62
CA SER A 38 6.64 -0.85 -9.82
C SER A 38 6.10 -0.17 -8.56
N ALA A 39 4.79 -0.25 -8.34
CA ALA A 39 4.19 0.23 -7.10
C ALA A 39 4.65 -0.70 -5.98
N GLU A 40 5.75 -0.35 -5.32
CA GLU A 40 6.15 -1.04 -4.10
C GLU A 40 5.06 -0.80 -3.05
N PRO A 41 4.58 -1.85 -2.35
CA PRO A 41 3.60 -1.69 -1.30
C PRO A 41 4.19 -0.77 -0.24
N MET A 42 3.55 0.39 -0.09
CA MET A 42 3.92 1.43 0.85
C MET A 42 3.61 0.89 2.27
N HIS A 43 4.57 0.16 2.84
CA HIS A 43 4.48 -0.54 4.13
C HIS A 43 3.43 -1.66 4.20
N ALA A 44 3.89 -2.92 4.27
CA ALA A 44 3.05 -4.00 4.76
C ALA A 44 2.75 -3.75 6.26
N PRO A 45 1.49 -3.83 6.70
CA PRO A 45 1.14 -3.63 8.10
C PRO A 45 1.84 -4.69 8.95
N THR A 46 2.83 -4.26 9.73
CA THR A 46 3.57 -5.16 10.62
C THR A 46 2.88 -5.15 11.99
N ARG A 47 2.46 -6.33 12.46
CA ARG A 47 1.85 -6.47 13.78
C ARG A 47 2.86 -6.08 14.85
N MET A 48 2.46 -5.18 15.76
CA MET A 48 3.32 -4.80 16.88
C MET A 48 3.60 -6.02 17.79
N PRO A 49 4.85 -6.22 18.22
CA PRO A 49 5.18 -7.30 19.14
C PRO A 49 4.52 -7.06 20.50
N VAL A 50 4.08 -8.14 21.14
CA VAL A 50 3.55 -8.13 22.51
C VAL A 50 4.66 -8.45 23.50
N ALA A 51 4.69 -7.79 24.65
CA ALA A 51 5.66 -8.08 25.69
C ALA A 51 5.09 -7.94 27.10
N LYS A 52 5.75 -8.56 28.08
CA LYS A 52 5.43 -8.40 29.50
C LYS A 52 5.65 -6.95 29.94
N ALA A 53 4.80 -6.45 30.81
CA ALA A 53 4.87 -5.09 31.35
C ALA A 53 6.26 -4.81 31.98
N GLU A 54 6.80 -5.76 32.73
CA GLU A 54 8.06 -5.63 33.45
C GLU A 54 9.23 -5.41 32.49
N SER A 55 9.19 -6.05 31.31
CA SER A 55 10.25 -5.95 30.29
C SER A 55 10.40 -4.54 29.69
N VAL A 56 9.37 -3.70 29.83
CA VAL A 56 9.38 -2.30 29.40
C VAL A 56 9.32 -1.33 30.60
N GLY A 57 9.54 -1.82 31.82
CA GLY A 57 9.54 -1.01 33.04
C GLY A 57 8.15 -0.54 33.49
N MET A 58 7.11 -1.33 33.21
CA MET A 58 5.75 -1.15 33.72
C MET A 58 5.39 -2.28 34.69
N SER A 59 4.41 -2.03 35.57
CA SER A 59 3.93 -3.02 36.53
C SER A 59 2.69 -3.73 35.98
N THR A 60 2.68 -5.06 35.93
CA THR A 60 1.46 -5.83 35.61
C THR A 60 0.32 -5.50 36.57
N ASN A 61 0.60 -5.35 37.87
CA ASN A 61 -0.43 -4.99 38.86
C ASN A 61 -0.99 -3.59 38.62
N GLY A 62 -0.15 -2.64 38.19
CA GLY A 62 -0.60 -1.30 37.81
C GLY A 62 -1.54 -1.33 36.60
N LEU A 63 -1.19 -2.10 35.57
CA LEU A 63 -2.01 -2.24 34.37
C LEU A 63 -3.32 -2.98 34.64
N ARG A 64 -3.35 -3.95 35.55
CA ARG A 64 -4.58 -4.64 35.98
C ARG A 64 -5.64 -3.68 36.51
N ARG A 65 -5.24 -2.55 37.10
CA ARG A 65 -6.15 -1.53 37.62
C ARG A 65 -6.98 -0.83 36.52
N ILE A 66 -6.55 -0.90 35.25
CA ILE A 66 -7.33 -0.37 34.12
C ILE A 66 -8.69 -1.03 34.07
N HIS A 67 -8.77 -2.35 34.26
CA HIS A 67 -10.03 -3.07 34.27
C HIS A 67 -10.98 -2.56 35.36
N GLU A 68 -10.47 -2.34 36.58
CA GLU A 68 -11.26 -1.82 37.70
C GLU A 68 -11.83 -0.43 37.41
N VAL A 69 -11.06 0.42 36.74
CA VAL A 69 -11.51 1.77 36.36
C VAL A 69 -12.57 1.69 35.26
N MET A 70 -12.37 0.88 34.23
CA MET A 70 -13.36 0.68 33.16
C MET A 70 -14.66 0.12 33.73
N GLN A 71 -14.59 -0.86 34.63
CA GLN A 71 -15.75 -1.43 35.28
C GLN A 71 -16.55 -0.37 36.05
N LYS A 72 -15.88 0.48 36.84
CA LYS A 72 -16.55 1.58 37.54
C LYS A 72 -17.28 2.55 36.59
N HIS A 73 -16.71 2.83 35.43
CA HIS A 73 -17.38 3.70 34.45
C HIS A 73 -18.58 3.02 33.79
N MET A 74 -18.53 1.69 33.59
CA MET A 74 -19.67 0.90 33.11
C MET A 74 -20.78 0.81 34.17
N ASP A 75 -20.41 0.52 35.41
CA ASP A 75 -21.36 0.44 36.53
C ASP A 75 -22.07 1.78 36.77
N ALA A 76 -21.34 2.90 36.58
CA ALA A 76 -21.90 4.25 36.66
C ALA A 76 -22.72 4.68 35.43
N GLY A 77 -22.82 3.84 34.40
CA GLY A 77 -23.56 4.13 33.17
C GLY A 77 -22.92 5.19 32.28
N ASN A 78 -21.65 5.53 32.51
CA ASN A 78 -20.95 6.54 31.71
C ASN A 78 -20.54 6.01 30.33
N ILE A 79 -20.25 4.72 30.25
CA ILE A 79 -19.87 4.00 29.03
C ILE A 79 -20.52 2.62 29.02
N GLN A 80 -20.86 2.09 27.85
CA GLN A 80 -21.40 0.74 27.69
C GLN A 80 -20.31 -0.32 27.50
N GLY A 81 -19.15 0.11 27.01
CA GLY A 81 -17.98 -0.73 26.84
C GLY A 81 -16.78 0.09 26.36
N ALA A 82 -15.60 -0.54 26.37
CA ALA A 82 -14.36 0.08 25.96
C ALA A 82 -13.34 -0.95 25.43
N VAL A 83 -12.46 -0.50 24.55
CA VAL A 83 -11.21 -1.19 24.24
C VAL A 83 -10.07 -0.38 24.81
N THR A 84 -9.16 -1.02 25.55
CA THR A 84 -7.97 -0.37 26.08
C THR A 84 -6.71 -1.03 25.55
N ALA A 85 -5.78 -0.22 25.06
CA ALA A 85 -4.48 -0.67 24.57
C ALA A 85 -3.38 0.20 25.18
N VAL A 86 -2.32 -0.43 25.70
CA VAL A 86 -1.13 0.27 26.20
C VAL A 86 0.08 -0.28 25.47
N ALA A 87 0.84 0.62 24.85
CA ALA A 87 2.09 0.31 24.19
C ALA A 87 3.23 1.15 24.77
N ARG A 88 4.40 0.53 24.95
CA ARG A 88 5.61 1.22 25.41
C ARG A 88 6.84 0.61 24.74
N ARG A 89 7.77 1.46 24.29
CA ARG A 89 9.00 1.04 23.58
C ARG A 89 8.70 0.15 22.35
N GLY A 90 7.67 0.51 21.58
CA GLY A 90 7.27 -0.23 20.38
C GLY A 90 6.64 -1.60 20.62
N LYS A 91 6.27 -1.92 21.87
CA LYS A 91 5.63 -3.19 22.23
C LYS A 91 4.29 -2.95 22.88
N VAL A 92 3.28 -3.76 22.53
CA VAL A 92 2.00 -3.77 23.24
C VAL A 92 2.19 -4.56 24.54
N VAL A 93 1.76 -3.98 25.65
CA VAL A 93 1.92 -4.58 26.99
C VAL A 93 0.62 -4.80 27.73
N HIS A 94 -0.46 -4.17 27.27
CA HIS A 94 -1.83 -4.42 27.74
C HIS A 94 -2.79 -4.22 26.58
N PHE A 95 -3.72 -5.14 26.43
CA PHE A 95 -4.83 -5.04 25.49
C PHE A 95 -6.03 -5.75 26.11
N SER A 96 -7.17 -5.06 26.26
CA SER A 96 -8.39 -5.64 26.78
C SER A 96 -9.65 -4.99 26.20
N THR A 97 -10.68 -5.79 26.03
CA THR A 97 -12.04 -5.39 25.70
C THR A 97 -12.91 -5.45 26.95
N HIS A 98 -13.91 -4.59 27.04
CA HIS A 98 -14.81 -4.46 28.18
C HIS A 98 -16.22 -4.15 27.69
N GLY A 99 -17.21 -4.83 28.26
CA GLY A 99 -18.63 -4.53 28.03
C GLY A 99 -19.10 -4.84 26.61
N ASP A 100 -20.24 -4.24 26.26
CA ASP A 100 -20.97 -4.56 25.04
C ASP A 100 -20.86 -3.44 24.01
N MET A 101 -20.69 -3.84 22.74
CA MET A 101 -20.80 -2.95 21.58
C MET A 101 -22.25 -2.56 21.32
N ASN A 102 -23.19 -3.43 21.70
CA ASN A 102 -24.62 -3.15 21.66
C ASN A 102 -25.31 -3.90 22.81
N VAL A 103 -25.76 -3.14 23.81
CA VAL A 103 -26.42 -3.67 25.01
C VAL A 103 -27.76 -4.35 24.66
N GLU A 104 -28.55 -3.79 23.76
CA GLU A 104 -29.86 -4.34 23.37
C GLU A 104 -29.75 -5.68 22.64
N LYS A 105 -28.66 -5.85 21.89
CA LYS A 105 -28.35 -7.10 21.17
C LYS A 105 -27.43 -8.04 21.95
N GLY A 106 -27.00 -7.66 23.15
CA GLY A 106 -26.07 -8.42 23.98
C GLY A 106 -24.77 -8.77 23.27
N ARG A 107 -24.26 -7.88 22.41
CA ARG A 107 -23.06 -8.13 21.62
C ARG A 107 -21.85 -7.55 22.31
N GLU A 108 -20.96 -8.42 22.77
CA GLU A 108 -19.67 -8.05 23.37
C GLU A 108 -18.79 -7.26 22.38
N ILE A 109 -17.93 -6.38 22.90
CA ILE A 109 -16.93 -5.68 22.07
C ILE A 109 -15.88 -6.65 21.54
N GLU A 110 -15.81 -6.76 20.22
CA GLU A 110 -14.76 -7.49 19.51
C GLU A 110 -13.43 -6.71 19.55
N PRO A 111 -12.26 -7.37 19.63
CA PRO A 111 -10.93 -6.72 19.64
C PRO A 111 -10.64 -5.79 18.46
N ASP A 112 -11.24 -6.06 17.31
CA ASP A 112 -11.14 -5.33 16.05
C ASP A 112 -12.42 -4.55 15.73
N ALA A 113 -13.27 -4.32 16.73
CA ALA A 113 -14.48 -3.52 16.58
C ALA A 113 -14.16 -2.13 16.00
N ILE A 114 -14.99 -1.69 15.05
CA ILE A 114 -14.85 -0.40 14.40
C ILE A 114 -15.52 0.67 15.25
N PHE A 115 -14.72 1.65 15.69
CA PHE A 115 -15.20 2.83 16.39
C PHE A 115 -15.26 4.03 15.44
N ARG A 116 -16.32 4.83 15.55
CA ARG A 116 -16.41 6.11 14.84
C ARG A 116 -15.57 7.13 15.61
N MET A 117 -14.56 7.68 14.94
CA MET A 117 -13.76 8.78 15.48
C MET A 117 -14.47 10.11 15.18
N ALA A 118 -14.46 11.03 16.15
CA ALA A 118 -15.07 12.36 16.05
C ALA A 118 -14.07 13.40 15.52
#